data_AF-A0A354FMV2-F1
#
_entry.id   AF-A0A354FMV2-F1
#
_cell.length_a   1.000
_cell.length_b   1.000
_cell.length_c   1.000
_cell.angle_alpha   90.00
_cell.angle_beta   90.00
_cell.angle_gamma   90.00
#
_symmetry.space_group_name_H-M   'P 1'
#
loop_
_entity.id
_entity.type
_entity.pdbx_description
1 polymer ?
#
loop_
_entity_poly.entity_id
_entity_poly.type
_entity_poly.pdbx_seq_one_letter_code
_entity_poly.pdbx_strand_id
1 'polypeptide(L)'
;YSFPRFDEESGIVQVDEKVTLHGLPIVPRRRVAYGRVNPAEATQLFIREGLVEERLHAHLPFFRNNHKLKQRLVSADAKVRRNREFAFAAAAEAFYTERLRNIASIHDLNHLLKQKHAEGVQDFLFMQEADLLERVAEQQPEADVFPDYLTIGTTRLQLHYAFAPGEERDGATLRVHDLVVPHLRAPLLDWLVPGQWEERIQSLLRTLPKAQRKQFVPIPDTAKRLADLLEPNEDDFLNALSRLVHKELGVQISPQDWDCERVPAYLKPRLELRDNRNRVVSQGREIEQLLQERQTALKEFAKTQAQDRQLVVLQEAEAEWNLDQISGWNFGKLPKRIELDALAGIPIYAFPGLLKNENGVHRRLFATQEEAQEQTAPALRELLAFAVGPDLAWLEKDLADLRNLRDALAPFGTVAECKSDVREAVHAFLFDGPWIKSEPEFEARANAAAIKLRKLSPRVIEVMEALLSDHATTRQALHKLALSRGKDGVAELEQHLRTLMPKRFARHIPYVRWADLHRYLRALRIRAERMALDPLKDADKRSQLEPWPDVLRQLQHTSLAHAELQRLDEFRWMLEELRVSVFAPEVRTAFPSSTKRMERFAKQHFEQHLLALETA
;
A
#
# COMPACT_ATOMS: atom_id res chain seq x y z
N TYR A 1 -47.25 38.50 -35.65
CA TYR A 1 -46.40 37.99 -34.56
C TYR A 1 -46.07 36.53 -34.84
N SER A 2 -44.86 36.06 -34.55
CA SER A 2 -44.44 34.67 -34.77
C SER A 2 -43.47 34.19 -33.68
N PHE A 3 -43.36 32.87 -33.51
CA PHE A 3 -42.45 32.20 -32.56
C PHE A 3 -42.56 32.68 -31.10
N PRO A 4 -43.76 32.64 -30.48
CA PRO A 4 -43.89 32.91 -29.06
C PRO A 4 -43.14 31.82 -28.27
N ARG A 5 -42.34 32.23 -27.28
CA ARG A 5 -41.51 31.33 -26.46
C ARG A 5 -41.14 31.97 -25.13
N PHE A 6 -40.83 31.15 -24.14
CA PHE A 6 -40.22 31.63 -22.91
C PHE A 6 -38.72 31.88 -23.13
N ASP A 7 -38.25 33.05 -22.72
CA ASP A 7 -36.84 33.44 -22.77
C ASP A 7 -36.22 33.29 -21.38
N GLU A 8 -35.29 32.33 -21.23
CA GLU A 8 -34.70 31.94 -19.94
C GLU A 8 -33.88 33.06 -19.30
N GLU A 9 -33.15 33.82 -20.11
CA GLU A 9 -32.28 34.91 -19.64
C GLU A 9 -33.09 36.07 -19.07
N SER A 10 -34.15 36.50 -19.76
CA SER A 10 -35.00 37.60 -19.29
C SER A 10 -36.11 37.16 -18.33
N GLY A 11 -36.47 35.88 -18.33
CA GLY A 11 -37.61 35.35 -17.57
C GLY A 11 -38.96 35.87 -18.07
N ILE A 12 -39.08 36.17 -19.37
CA ILE A 12 -40.26 36.78 -20.01
C ILE A 12 -40.68 35.93 -21.21
N VAL A 13 -41.98 35.76 -21.41
CA VAL A 13 -42.52 35.21 -22.66
C VAL A 13 -42.48 36.28 -23.74
N GLN A 14 -41.71 36.03 -24.79
CA GLN A 14 -41.47 36.96 -25.88
C GLN A 14 -42.03 36.42 -27.19
N VAL A 15 -42.34 37.32 -28.12
CA VAL A 15 -42.74 36.99 -29.48
C VAL A 15 -41.99 37.86 -30.48
N ASP A 16 -41.76 37.36 -31.68
CA ASP A 16 -41.18 38.12 -32.77
C ASP A 16 -42.27 38.93 -33.49
N GLU A 17 -42.09 40.26 -33.53
CA GLU A 17 -42.94 41.21 -34.21
C GLU A 17 -42.30 41.65 -35.53
N LYS A 18 -43.09 41.59 -36.61
CA LYS A 18 -42.74 42.15 -37.92
C LYS A 18 -43.63 43.36 -38.18
N VAL A 19 -43.02 44.54 -38.36
CA VAL A 19 -43.74 45.78 -38.67
C VAL A 19 -43.61 46.06 -40.15
N THR A 20 -44.73 46.21 -40.84
CA THR A 20 -44.79 46.51 -42.28
C THR A 20 -45.50 47.83 -42.55
N LEU A 21 -45.02 48.60 -43.51
CA LEU A 21 -45.71 49.77 -44.05
C LEU A 21 -45.88 49.59 -45.56
N HIS A 22 -47.11 49.70 -46.05
CA HIS A 22 -47.45 49.46 -47.46
C HIS A 22 -46.91 48.12 -48.02
N GLY A 23 -46.89 47.06 -47.21
CA GLY A 23 -46.42 45.72 -47.60
C GLY A 23 -44.89 45.53 -47.51
N LEU A 24 -44.11 46.58 -47.26
CA LEU A 24 -42.66 46.48 -47.07
C LEU A 24 -42.30 46.35 -45.59
N PRO A 25 -41.40 45.42 -45.20
CA PRO A 25 -40.97 45.29 -43.82
C PRO A 25 -40.07 46.46 -43.40
N ILE A 26 -40.53 47.26 -42.43
CA ILE A 26 -39.71 48.31 -41.79
C ILE A 26 -38.88 47.70 -40.66
N VAL A 27 -39.49 46.81 -39.88
CA VAL A 27 -38.80 46.09 -38.80
C VAL A 27 -39.00 44.60 -39.05
N PRO A 28 -37.94 43.87 -39.45
CA PRO A 28 -38.08 42.49 -39.87
C PRO A 28 -38.33 41.55 -38.68
N ARG A 29 -37.74 41.83 -37.51
CA ARG A 29 -37.86 41.02 -36.30
C ARG A 29 -37.53 41.84 -35.04
N ARG A 30 -38.57 42.30 -34.33
CA ARG A 30 -38.45 42.94 -33.01
C ARG A 30 -38.96 41.99 -31.94
N ARG A 31 -38.15 41.70 -30.92
CA ARG A 31 -38.60 40.92 -29.76
C ARG A 31 -39.47 41.81 -28.88
N VAL A 32 -40.69 41.38 -28.59
CA VAL A 32 -41.62 42.10 -27.71
C VAL A 32 -42.22 41.16 -26.66
N ALA A 33 -42.56 41.69 -25.50
CA ALA A 33 -43.22 40.93 -24.44
C ALA A 33 -44.59 40.44 -24.90
N TYR A 34 -44.78 39.13 -24.96
CA TYR A 34 -45.97 38.52 -25.54
C TYR A 34 -47.22 38.70 -24.68
N GLY A 35 -47.05 38.89 -23.37
CA GLY A 35 -48.15 39.16 -22.45
C GLY A 35 -48.99 40.40 -22.81
N ARG A 36 -48.43 41.37 -23.55
CA ARG A 36 -49.17 42.55 -24.04
C ARG A 36 -50.02 42.27 -25.28
N VAL A 37 -49.72 41.20 -26.00
CA VAL A 37 -50.37 40.82 -27.25
C VAL A 37 -51.42 39.74 -26.98
N ASN A 38 -51.03 38.66 -26.30
CA ASN A 38 -51.93 37.58 -25.90
C ASN A 38 -51.59 37.12 -24.47
N PRO A 39 -52.21 37.71 -23.43
CA PRO A 39 -51.88 37.40 -22.05
C PRO A 39 -52.22 35.97 -21.64
N ALA A 40 -53.27 35.36 -22.22
CA ALA A 40 -53.68 34.00 -21.91
C ALA A 40 -52.67 32.97 -22.42
N GLU A 41 -52.32 33.05 -23.70
CA GLU A 41 -51.32 32.16 -24.31
C GLU A 41 -49.92 32.39 -23.73
N ALA A 42 -49.56 33.65 -23.44
CA ALA A 42 -48.31 33.96 -22.76
C ALA A 42 -48.24 33.35 -21.36
N THR A 43 -49.36 33.30 -20.62
CA THR A 43 -49.40 32.63 -19.31
C THR A 43 -49.23 31.11 -19.45
N GLN A 44 -49.86 30.49 -20.44
CA GLN A 44 -49.70 29.05 -20.70
C GLN A 44 -48.25 28.70 -21.06
N LEU A 45 -47.60 29.50 -21.92
CA LEU A 45 -46.18 29.31 -22.27
C LEU A 45 -45.27 29.52 -21.06
N PHE A 46 -45.55 30.52 -20.22
CA PHE A 46 -44.80 30.73 -18.98
C PHE A 46 -44.92 29.55 -18.01
N ILE A 47 -46.11 28.96 -17.90
CA ILE A 47 -46.34 27.76 -17.07
C ILE A 47 -45.56 26.57 -17.65
N ARG A 48 -45.77 26.25 -18.92
CA ARG A 48 -45.19 25.06 -19.54
C ARG A 48 -43.68 25.11 -19.61
N GLU A 49 -43.14 26.14 -20.27
CA GLU A 49 -41.69 26.25 -20.48
C GLU A 49 -40.98 26.77 -19.22
N GLY A 50 -41.54 27.78 -18.57
CA GLY A 50 -40.89 28.42 -17.41
C GLY A 50 -40.97 27.57 -16.14
N LEU A 51 -42.17 27.09 -15.78
CA LEU A 51 -42.41 26.45 -14.49
C LEU A 51 -42.37 24.91 -14.53
N VAL A 52 -42.97 24.26 -15.54
CA VAL A 52 -43.10 22.79 -15.61
C VAL A 52 -41.86 22.12 -16.18
N GLU A 53 -41.31 22.69 -17.27
CA GLU A 53 -40.01 22.32 -17.85
C GLU A 53 -38.83 22.93 -17.06
N GLU A 54 -39.12 23.75 -16.04
CA GLU A 54 -38.17 24.34 -15.11
C GLU A 54 -37.10 25.25 -15.74
N ARG A 55 -37.41 25.88 -16.89
CA ARG A 55 -36.48 26.77 -17.60
C ARG A 55 -36.36 28.16 -16.94
N LEU A 56 -37.19 28.47 -15.95
CA LEU A 56 -37.11 29.72 -15.19
C LEU A 56 -35.94 29.72 -14.20
N HIS A 57 -34.97 30.59 -14.40
CA HIS A 57 -33.88 30.83 -13.44
C HIS A 57 -34.32 31.75 -12.30
N ALA A 58 -34.99 31.19 -11.28
CA ALA A 58 -35.45 31.94 -10.12
C ALA A 58 -35.17 31.22 -8.79
N HIS A 59 -34.73 31.98 -7.79
CA HIS A 59 -34.54 31.49 -6.42
C HIS A 59 -35.82 31.60 -5.58
N LEU A 60 -36.95 31.12 -6.10
CA LEU A 60 -38.24 31.18 -5.41
C LEU A 60 -38.44 29.95 -4.52
N PRO A 61 -38.87 30.12 -3.25
CA PRO A 61 -39.04 29.00 -2.31
C PRO A 61 -39.95 27.87 -2.82
N PHE A 62 -41.11 28.22 -3.39
CA PHE A 62 -42.05 27.24 -3.93
C PHE A 62 -41.45 26.45 -5.09
N PHE A 63 -40.68 27.12 -5.96
CA PHE A 63 -40.12 26.50 -7.16
C PHE A 63 -39.11 25.43 -6.78
N ARG A 64 -38.24 25.72 -5.79
CA ARG A 64 -37.34 24.73 -5.19
C ARG A 64 -38.09 23.59 -4.48
N ASN A 65 -39.19 23.89 -3.78
CA ASN A 65 -40.02 22.88 -3.12
C ASN A 65 -40.62 21.90 -4.14
N ASN A 66 -41.25 22.44 -5.19
CA ASN A 66 -41.95 21.66 -6.20
C ASN A 66 -40.97 20.81 -7.01
N HIS A 67 -39.79 21.36 -7.36
CA HIS A 67 -38.71 20.59 -7.98
C HIS A 67 -38.27 19.41 -7.11
N LYS A 68 -38.03 19.63 -5.81
CA LYS A 68 -37.67 18.56 -4.87
C LYS A 68 -38.78 17.50 -4.75
N LEU A 69 -40.04 17.93 -4.72
CA LEU A 69 -41.18 17.03 -4.67
C LEU A 69 -41.23 16.15 -5.93
N LYS A 70 -41.14 16.75 -7.12
CA LYS A 70 -41.09 16.05 -8.41
C LYS A 70 -39.93 15.04 -8.45
N GLN A 71 -38.72 15.45 -8.08
CA GLN A 71 -37.56 14.55 -8.02
C GLN A 71 -37.76 13.38 -7.06
N ARG A 72 -38.37 13.62 -5.89
CA ARG A 72 -38.67 12.56 -4.92
C ARG A 72 -39.68 11.57 -5.48
N LEU A 73 -40.74 12.04 -6.14
CA LEU A 73 -41.75 11.17 -6.76
C LEU A 73 -41.17 10.37 -7.93
N VAL A 74 -40.35 10.99 -8.78
CA VAL A 74 -39.64 10.29 -9.87
C VAL A 74 -38.69 9.22 -9.32
N SER A 75 -37.95 9.52 -8.24
CA SER A 75 -37.09 8.54 -7.57
C SER A 75 -37.91 7.38 -6.96
N ALA A 76 -39.05 7.68 -6.33
CA ALA A 76 -39.96 6.66 -5.80
C ALA A 76 -40.53 5.76 -6.91
N ASP A 77 -40.89 6.34 -8.06
CA ASP A 77 -41.34 5.61 -9.23
C ASP A 77 -40.23 4.75 -9.84
N ALA A 78 -38.99 5.26 -9.85
CA ALA A 78 -37.82 4.52 -10.33
C ALA A 78 -37.55 3.25 -9.50
N LYS A 79 -37.73 3.30 -8.17
CA LYS A 79 -37.60 2.14 -7.26
C LYS A 79 -38.50 0.98 -7.67
N VAL A 80 -39.75 1.28 -8.05
CA VAL A 80 -40.75 0.29 -8.49
C VAL A 80 -40.85 0.16 -10.01
N ARG A 81 -39.85 0.69 -10.74
CA ARG A 81 -39.75 0.61 -12.21
C ARG A 81 -40.98 1.15 -12.96
N ARG A 82 -41.60 2.21 -12.43
CA ARG A 82 -42.72 2.92 -13.02
C ARG A 82 -42.23 4.24 -13.63
N ASN A 83 -42.82 4.68 -14.74
CA ASN A 83 -42.53 6.01 -15.32
C ASN A 83 -43.83 6.82 -15.42
N ARG A 84 -43.98 7.82 -14.53
CA ARG A 84 -45.08 8.79 -14.56
C ARG A 84 -44.61 10.23 -14.74
N GLU A 85 -43.41 10.43 -15.29
CA GLU A 85 -42.86 11.78 -15.44
C GLU A 85 -43.77 12.70 -16.27
N PHE A 86 -44.36 12.17 -17.35
CA PHE A 86 -45.36 12.90 -18.15
C PHE A 86 -46.64 13.22 -17.37
N ALA A 87 -47.11 12.31 -16.51
CA ALA A 87 -48.30 12.54 -15.70
C ALA A 87 -48.04 13.61 -14.62
N PHE A 88 -46.87 13.60 -13.98
CA PHE A 88 -46.47 14.65 -13.04
C PHE A 88 -46.35 16.02 -13.72
N ALA A 89 -45.83 16.07 -14.95
CA ALA A 89 -45.76 17.31 -15.72
C ALA A 89 -47.16 17.85 -16.05
N ALA A 90 -48.09 16.98 -16.48
CA ALA A 90 -49.47 17.36 -16.75
C ALA A 90 -50.21 17.85 -15.49
N ALA A 91 -50.03 17.16 -14.35
CA ALA A 91 -50.60 17.57 -13.07
C ALA A 91 -50.03 18.92 -12.58
N ALA A 92 -48.73 19.13 -12.75
CA ALA A 92 -48.08 20.41 -12.44
C ALA A 92 -48.61 21.55 -13.34
N GLU A 93 -48.80 21.31 -14.64
CA GLU A 93 -49.39 22.29 -15.57
C GLU A 93 -50.81 22.66 -15.16
N ALA A 94 -51.62 21.68 -14.77
CA ALA A 94 -52.98 21.90 -14.26
C ALA A 94 -52.98 22.71 -12.96
N PHE A 95 -52.16 22.34 -11.97
CA PHE A 95 -52.01 23.05 -10.70
C PHE A 95 -51.70 24.54 -10.89
N TYR A 96 -50.76 24.86 -11.78
CA TYR A 96 -50.39 26.24 -12.08
C TYR A 96 -51.46 26.98 -12.87
N THR A 97 -52.12 26.32 -13.83
CA THR A 97 -53.15 26.93 -14.69
C THR A 97 -54.38 27.35 -13.88
N GLU A 98 -54.73 26.62 -12.82
CA GLU A 98 -55.79 27.00 -11.90
C GLU A 98 -55.47 28.28 -11.10
N ARG A 99 -54.18 28.54 -10.85
CA ARG A 99 -53.69 29.56 -9.91
C ARG A 99 -53.13 30.81 -10.58
N LEU A 100 -52.61 30.69 -11.80
CA LEU A 100 -51.92 31.77 -12.51
C LEU A 100 -52.77 32.32 -13.65
N ARG A 101 -52.98 33.64 -13.66
CA ARG A 101 -53.65 34.37 -14.75
C ARG A 101 -52.88 35.63 -15.06
N ASN A 102 -52.70 35.94 -16.34
CA ASN A 102 -51.98 37.12 -16.83
C ASN A 102 -50.53 37.22 -16.30
N ILE A 103 -49.84 36.08 -16.17
CA ILE A 103 -48.44 36.01 -15.72
C ILE A 103 -47.59 35.64 -16.93
N ALA A 104 -46.90 36.61 -17.53
CA ALA A 104 -46.04 36.39 -18.69
C ALA A 104 -44.56 36.61 -18.39
N SER A 105 -44.22 36.95 -17.14
CA SER A 105 -42.85 37.21 -16.70
C SER A 105 -42.62 36.88 -15.23
N ILE A 106 -41.34 36.75 -14.87
CA ILE A 106 -40.90 36.63 -13.47
C ILE A 106 -41.30 37.86 -12.63
N HIS A 107 -41.39 39.04 -13.24
CA HIS A 107 -41.81 40.26 -12.54
C HIS A 107 -43.29 40.16 -12.14
N ASP A 108 -44.15 39.73 -13.07
CA ASP A 108 -45.58 39.51 -12.81
C ASP A 108 -45.78 38.45 -11.72
N LEU A 109 -45.01 37.35 -11.80
CA LEU A 109 -45.05 36.27 -10.80
C LEU A 109 -44.66 36.78 -9.40
N ASN A 110 -43.57 37.55 -9.29
CA ASN A 110 -43.11 38.10 -8.02
C ASN A 110 -44.13 39.09 -7.42
N HIS A 111 -44.77 39.89 -8.26
CA HIS A 111 -45.83 40.79 -7.83
C HIS A 111 -47.02 40.01 -7.24
N LEU A 112 -47.48 38.97 -7.95
CA LEU A 112 -48.56 38.10 -7.49
C LEU A 112 -48.22 37.41 -6.15
N LEU A 113 -47.01 36.88 -6.01
CA LEU A 113 -46.57 36.22 -4.78
C LEU A 113 -46.53 37.20 -3.60
N LYS A 114 -46.02 38.42 -3.80
CA LYS A 114 -46.03 39.47 -2.77
C LYS A 114 -47.45 39.84 -2.34
N GLN A 115 -48.37 39.95 -3.30
CA GLN A 115 -49.78 40.22 -3.01
C GLN A 115 -50.39 39.08 -2.18
N LYS A 116 -50.19 37.82 -2.58
CA LYS A 116 -50.71 36.65 -1.84
C LYS A 116 -50.12 36.53 -0.44
N HIS A 117 -48.84 36.86 -0.27
CA HIS A 117 -48.19 36.92 1.03
C HIS A 117 -48.80 38.00 1.94
N ALA A 118 -49.13 39.17 1.40
CA ALA A 118 -49.83 40.22 2.15
C ALA A 118 -51.28 39.82 2.54
N GLU A 119 -51.92 38.97 1.73
CA GLU A 119 -53.23 38.35 2.02
C GLU A 119 -53.14 37.18 3.03
N GLY A 120 -51.95 36.85 3.53
CA GLY A 120 -51.72 35.78 4.51
C GLY A 120 -51.53 34.38 3.91
N VAL A 121 -51.51 34.23 2.58
CA VAL A 121 -51.37 32.94 1.89
C VAL A 121 -49.93 32.75 1.43
N GLN A 122 -49.09 32.17 2.29
CA GLN A 122 -47.66 32.01 2.02
C GLN A 122 -47.34 30.85 1.08
N ASP A 123 -48.17 29.81 1.09
CA ASP A 123 -47.93 28.53 0.40
C ASP A 123 -48.67 28.42 -0.95
N PHE A 124 -49.07 29.56 -1.53
CA PHE A 124 -49.97 29.62 -2.70
C PHE A 124 -49.57 28.71 -3.88
N LEU A 125 -48.27 28.58 -4.16
CA LEU A 125 -47.72 27.75 -5.24
C LEU A 125 -46.92 26.54 -4.74
N PHE A 126 -47.01 26.18 -3.47
CA PHE A 126 -46.33 25.00 -2.92
C PHE A 126 -47.17 23.76 -3.18
N MET A 127 -46.70 22.91 -4.09
CA MET A 127 -47.33 21.61 -4.37
C MET A 127 -47.13 20.66 -3.20
N GLN A 128 -48.13 19.82 -2.98
CA GLN A 128 -48.15 18.67 -2.11
C GLN A 128 -48.20 17.38 -2.95
N GLU A 129 -47.94 16.24 -2.34
CA GLU A 129 -48.02 14.94 -3.05
C GLU A 129 -49.40 14.71 -3.70
N ALA A 130 -50.46 15.10 -3.01
CA ALA A 130 -51.84 14.96 -3.49
C ALA A 130 -52.13 15.81 -4.75
N ASP A 131 -51.33 16.85 -5.03
CA ASP A 131 -51.48 17.64 -6.25
C ASP A 131 -50.89 16.94 -7.49
N LEU A 132 -50.03 15.93 -7.29
CA LEU A 132 -49.33 15.20 -8.35
C LEU A 132 -49.77 13.73 -8.47
N LEU A 133 -50.45 13.19 -7.46
CA LEU A 133 -50.91 11.80 -7.39
C LEU A 133 -52.44 11.73 -7.48
N GLU A 134 -52.98 11.02 -8.48
CA GLU A 134 -54.43 10.96 -8.72
C GLU A 134 -55.20 10.11 -7.68
N ARG A 135 -54.53 9.19 -6.95
CA ARG A 135 -55.16 8.30 -5.95
C ARG A 135 -54.24 8.01 -4.76
N VAL A 136 -54.85 7.91 -3.56
CA VAL A 136 -54.20 7.51 -2.29
C VAL A 136 -53.56 6.09 -2.34
N ALA A 137 -54.00 5.23 -3.28
CA ALA A 137 -53.48 3.87 -3.47
C ALA A 137 -52.12 3.80 -4.19
N GLU A 138 -51.54 4.93 -4.58
CA GLU A 138 -50.19 5.01 -5.16
C GLU A 138 -49.12 5.03 -4.04
N GLN A 139 -49.19 4.03 -3.16
CA GLN A 139 -48.31 3.91 -2.00
C GLN A 139 -46.84 4.00 -2.41
N GLN A 140 -46.09 4.84 -1.72
CA GLN A 140 -44.65 4.94 -1.91
C GLN A 140 -43.98 3.64 -1.47
N PRO A 141 -42.90 3.22 -2.14
CA PRO A 141 -42.15 2.04 -1.74
C PRO A 141 -41.63 2.20 -0.32
N GLU A 142 -41.77 1.14 0.48
CA GLU A 142 -41.28 1.11 1.86
C GLU A 142 -39.76 1.30 1.90
N ALA A 143 -39.29 2.12 2.85
CA ALA A 143 -37.88 2.48 2.96
C ALA A 143 -36.98 1.28 3.31
N ASP A 144 -37.50 0.30 4.06
CA ASP A 144 -36.76 -0.91 4.42
C ASP A 144 -36.55 -1.84 3.22
N VAL A 145 -37.48 -1.79 2.26
CA VAL A 145 -37.46 -2.61 1.04
C VAL A 145 -36.65 -1.93 -0.07
N PHE A 146 -36.72 -0.59 -0.17
CA PHE A 146 -35.97 0.23 -1.11
C PHE A 146 -35.22 1.37 -0.39
N PRO A 147 -34.08 1.06 0.26
CA PRO A 147 -33.36 2.02 1.09
C PRO A 147 -32.74 3.14 0.25
N ASP A 148 -32.82 4.38 0.75
CA ASP A 148 -32.10 5.53 0.17
C ASP A 148 -30.64 5.59 0.62
N TYR A 149 -30.33 4.89 1.71
CA TYR A 149 -28.99 4.85 2.30
C TYR A 149 -28.67 3.46 2.84
N LEU A 150 -27.43 3.04 2.66
CA LEU A 150 -26.87 1.88 3.33
C LEU A 150 -25.92 2.35 4.44
N THR A 151 -26.06 1.77 5.63
CA THR A 151 -25.10 1.98 6.72
C THR A 151 -24.15 0.78 6.79
N ILE A 152 -22.86 1.01 6.59
CA ILE A 152 -21.80 0.02 6.81
C ILE A 152 -20.92 0.54 7.96
N GLY A 153 -20.93 -0.17 9.09
CA GLY A 153 -20.26 0.28 10.30
C GLY A 153 -20.80 1.65 10.75
N THR A 154 -19.95 2.67 10.74
CA THR A 154 -20.31 4.07 11.05
C THR A 154 -20.56 4.93 9.81
N THR A 155 -20.37 4.39 8.61
CA THR A 155 -20.43 5.15 7.35
C THR A 155 -21.79 4.98 6.68
N ARG A 156 -22.40 6.10 6.31
CA ARG A 156 -23.67 6.15 5.58
C ARG A 156 -23.42 6.43 4.09
N LEU A 157 -23.79 5.49 3.24
CA LEU A 157 -23.62 5.54 1.78
C LEU A 157 -24.96 5.77 1.10
N GLN A 158 -24.97 6.55 0.03
CA GLN A 158 -26.22 6.90 -0.66
C GLN A 158 -26.51 5.91 -1.79
N LEU A 159 -27.77 5.44 -1.86
CA LEU A 159 -28.31 4.74 -3.02
C LEU A 159 -29.10 5.70 -3.91
N HIS A 160 -28.93 5.54 -5.22
CA HIS A 160 -29.68 6.26 -6.23
C HIS A 160 -30.38 5.27 -7.15
N TYR A 161 -31.65 5.54 -7.47
CA TYR A 161 -32.47 4.69 -8.33
C TYR A 161 -32.80 5.45 -9.61
N ALA A 162 -32.60 4.80 -10.74
CA ALA A 162 -33.00 5.33 -12.03
C ALA A 162 -33.80 4.27 -12.80
N PHE A 163 -34.91 4.68 -13.42
CA PHE A 163 -35.62 3.86 -14.39
C PHE A 163 -35.27 4.37 -15.78
N ALA A 164 -34.28 3.73 -16.39
CA ALA A 164 -33.74 4.13 -17.70
C ALA A 164 -33.53 2.89 -18.58
N PRO A 165 -34.61 2.22 -19.03
CA PRO A 165 -34.50 0.95 -19.73
C PRO A 165 -33.54 1.01 -20.92
N GLY A 166 -32.57 0.10 -20.95
CA GLY A 166 -31.55 0.02 -22.00
C GLY A 166 -30.33 0.93 -21.81
N GLU A 167 -30.33 1.79 -20.79
CA GLU A 167 -29.16 2.59 -20.42
C GLU A 167 -28.35 1.94 -19.29
N GLU A 168 -27.05 2.21 -19.27
CA GLU A 168 -26.12 1.69 -18.24
C GLU A 168 -26.49 2.12 -16.80
N ARG A 169 -27.17 3.27 -16.65
CA ARG A 169 -27.58 3.81 -15.35
C ARG A 169 -28.85 3.18 -14.77
N ASP A 170 -29.54 2.30 -15.49
CA ASP A 170 -30.80 1.69 -15.02
C ASP A 170 -30.62 0.90 -13.72
N GLY A 171 -31.60 0.96 -12.82
CA GLY A 171 -31.56 0.26 -11.53
C GLY A 171 -30.87 1.06 -10.42
N ALA A 172 -30.33 0.32 -9.45
CA ALA A 172 -29.77 0.89 -8.22
C ALA A 172 -28.25 1.14 -8.33
N THR A 173 -27.83 2.36 -8.02
CA THR A 173 -26.42 2.79 -7.95
C THR A 173 -26.04 3.18 -6.53
N LEU A 174 -25.03 2.53 -5.97
CA LEU A 174 -24.37 2.92 -4.73
C LEU A 174 -23.27 3.93 -5.01
N ARG A 175 -23.36 5.11 -4.41
CA ARG A 175 -22.32 6.14 -4.49
C ARG A 175 -21.37 6.02 -3.31
N VAL A 176 -20.08 5.88 -3.61
CA VAL A 176 -19.03 5.66 -2.63
C VAL A 176 -17.90 6.66 -2.84
N HIS A 177 -17.43 7.23 -1.73
CA HIS A 177 -16.24 8.07 -1.72
C HIS A 177 -14.98 7.22 -1.58
N ASP A 178 -13.90 7.60 -2.25
CA ASP A 178 -12.63 6.86 -2.29
C ASP A 178 -12.10 6.44 -0.90
N LEU A 179 -12.24 7.32 0.10
CA LEU A 179 -11.80 7.06 1.48
C LEU A 179 -12.48 5.84 2.13
N VAL A 180 -13.66 5.44 1.65
CA VAL A 180 -14.44 4.33 2.22
C VAL A 180 -14.10 3.01 1.51
N VAL A 181 -13.55 3.06 0.30
CA VAL A 181 -13.27 1.89 -0.56
C VAL A 181 -12.47 0.79 0.15
N PRO A 182 -11.42 1.05 0.97
CA PRO A 182 -10.68 0.00 1.66
C PRO A 182 -11.51 -0.79 2.68
N HIS A 183 -12.64 -0.24 3.13
CA HIS A 183 -13.50 -0.84 4.15
C HIS A 183 -14.70 -1.57 3.54
N LEU A 184 -14.88 -1.52 2.22
CA LEU A 184 -15.98 -2.17 1.52
C LEU A 184 -15.61 -3.60 1.13
N ARG A 185 -16.59 -4.50 1.29
CA ARG A 185 -16.51 -5.89 0.83
C ARG A 185 -17.59 -6.11 -0.22
N ALA A 186 -17.21 -6.62 -1.39
CA ALA A 186 -18.13 -6.84 -2.51
C ALA A 186 -19.35 -7.71 -2.14
N PRO A 187 -19.23 -8.83 -1.39
CA PRO A 187 -20.37 -9.69 -1.06
C PRO A 187 -21.50 -8.99 -0.31
N LEU A 188 -21.19 -8.00 0.54
CA LEU A 188 -22.21 -7.24 1.27
C LEU A 188 -23.04 -6.35 0.34
N LEU A 189 -22.48 -5.97 -0.81
CA LEU A 189 -23.10 -5.07 -1.77
C LEU A 189 -24.11 -5.80 -2.67
N ASP A 190 -24.11 -7.13 -2.69
CA ASP A 190 -25.14 -7.90 -3.38
C ASP A 190 -26.52 -7.85 -2.70
N TRP A 191 -26.56 -7.42 -1.43
CA TRP A 191 -27.75 -7.36 -0.60
C TRP A 191 -28.47 -6.00 -0.60
N LEU A 192 -28.01 -5.05 -1.42
CA LEU A 192 -28.35 -3.62 -1.34
C LEU A 192 -29.84 -3.27 -1.42
N VAL A 193 -30.63 -4.02 -2.20
CA VAL A 193 -32.03 -3.67 -2.50
C VAL A 193 -32.95 -4.88 -2.28
N PRO A 194 -33.50 -5.06 -1.06
CA PRO A 194 -34.40 -6.16 -0.73
C PRO A 194 -35.62 -6.27 -1.66
N GLY A 195 -36.18 -5.14 -2.08
CA GLY A 195 -37.32 -5.08 -2.99
C GLY A 195 -37.10 -5.67 -4.38
N GLN A 196 -35.84 -5.96 -4.74
CA GLN A 196 -35.48 -6.58 -6.02
C GLN A 196 -35.20 -8.07 -5.89
N TRP A 197 -35.17 -8.64 -4.68
CA TRP A 197 -34.79 -10.04 -4.47
C TRP A 197 -35.77 -11.02 -5.13
N GLU A 198 -37.08 -10.80 -5.01
CA GLU A 198 -38.08 -11.66 -5.67
C GLU A 198 -37.84 -11.74 -7.19
N GLU A 199 -37.70 -10.59 -7.85
CA GLU A 199 -37.48 -10.52 -9.29
C GLU A 199 -36.11 -11.09 -9.71
N ARG A 200 -35.08 -10.84 -8.90
CA ARG A 200 -33.72 -11.39 -9.10
C ARG A 200 -33.72 -12.91 -8.98
N ILE A 201 -34.34 -13.47 -7.93
CA ILE A 201 -34.46 -14.92 -7.74
C ILE A 201 -35.29 -15.54 -8.85
N GLN A 202 -36.42 -14.94 -9.23
CA GLN A 202 -37.23 -15.41 -10.37
C GLN A 202 -36.40 -15.47 -11.66
N SER A 203 -35.59 -14.45 -11.92
CA SER A 203 -34.70 -14.41 -13.09
C SER A 203 -33.66 -15.52 -13.03
N LEU A 204 -32.99 -15.71 -11.88
CA LEU A 204 -32.02 -16.78 -11.65
C LEU A 204 -32.64 -18.18 -11.82
N LEU A 205 -33.83 -18.44 -11.27
CA LEU A 205 -34.53 -19.72 -11.44
C LEU A 205 -34.84 -20.02 -12.92
N ARG A 206 -35.10 -18.99 -13.73
CA ARG A 206 -35.33 -19.14 -15.17
C ARG A 206 -34.06 -19.41 -15.97
N THR A 207 -32.88 -19.09 -15.45
CA THR A 207 -31.62 -19.38 -16.15
C THR A 207 -31.20 -20.83 -15.99
N LEU A 208 -31.61 -21.49 -14.89
CA LEU A 208 -31.31 -22.90 -14.61
C LEU A 208 -31.70 -23.86 -15.75
N PRO A 209 -30.94 -24.96 -15.95
CA PRO A 209 -31.30 -26.06 -16.85
C PRO A 209 -32.73 -26.58 -16.65
N LYS A 210 -33.36 -27.04 -17.74
CA LYS A 210 -34.77 -27.50 -17.76
C LYS A 210 -35.06 -28.59 -16.71
N ALA A 211 -34.09 -29.47 -16.43
CA ALA A 211 -34.23 -30.56 -15.45
C ALA A 211 -34.34 -30.03 -14.01
N GLN A 212 -33.54 -29.02 -13.65
CA GLN A 212 -33.58 -28.37 -12.34
C GLN A 212 -34.80 -27.44 -12.24
N ARG A 213 -35.06 -26.63 -13.27
CA ARG A 213 -36.15 -25.64 -13.29
C ARG A 213 -37.54 -26.21 -13.00
N LYS A 214 -37.82 -27.44 -13.44
CA LYS A 214 -39.10 -28.12 -13.19
C LYS A 214 -39.43 -28.27 -11.70
N GLN A 215 -38.42 -28.32 -10.83
CA GLN A 215 -38.57 -28.49 -9.39
C GLN A 215 -39.02 -27.21 -8.68
N PHE A 216 -39.00 -26.07 -9.39
CA PHE A 216 -39.34 -24.74 -8.87
C PHE A 216 -40.61 -24.16 -9.51
N VAL A 217 -41.44 -24.98 -10.15
CA VAL A 217 -42.70 -24.52 -10.77
C VAL A 217 -43.83 -24.62 -9.73
N PRO A 218 -44.61 -23.54 -9.50
CA PRO A 218 -44.59 -22.24 -10.19
C PRO A 218 -43.40 -21.35 -9.79
N ILE A 219 -42.67 -20.83 -10.78
CA ILE A 219 -41.46 -20.02 -10.56
C ILE A 219 -41.77 -18.73 -9.78
N PRO A 220 -42.83 -17.96 -10.10
CA PRO A 220 -43.14 -16.74 -9.35
C PRO A 220 -43.39 -17.00 -7.86
N ASP A 221 -44.23 -18.00 -7.55
CA ASP A 221 -44.57 -18.35 -6.17
C ASP A 221 -43.34 -18.83 -5.38
N THR A 222 -42.48 -19.62 -6.03
CA THR A 222 -41.24 -20.11 -5.42
C THR A 222 -40.24 -18.98 -5.19
N ALA A 223 -40.08 -18.06 -6.15
CA ALA A 223 -39.20 -16.91 -6.01
C ALA A 223 -39.63 -15.99 -4.88
N LYS A 224 -40.95 -15.72 -4.77
CA LYS A 224 -41.52 -14.94 -3.68
C LYS A 224 -41.27 -15.59 -2.32
N ARG A 225 -41.58 -16.89 -2.17
CA ARG A 225 -41.33 -17.63 -0.93
C ARG A 225 -39.85 -17.59 -0.52
N LEU A 226 -38.94 -17.75 -1.48
CA LEU A 226 -37.50 -17.70 -1.20
C LEU A 226 -37.05 -16.29 -0.81
N ALA A 227 -37.55 -15.24 -1.47
CA ALA A 227 -37.24 -13.85 -1.12
C ALA A 227 -37.72 -13.50 0.29
N ASP A 228 -38.92 -13.91 0.68
CA ASP A 228 -39.50 -13.66 2.01
C ASP A 228 -38.70 -14.35 3.15
N LEU A 229 -37.99 -15.43 2.83
CA LEU A 229 -37.19 -16.21 3.79
C LEU A 229 -35.70 -15.88 3.77
N LEU A 230 -35.24 -15.07 2.81
CA LEU A 230 -33.83 -14.77 2.63
C LEU A 230 -33.42 -13.65 3.59
N GLU A 231 -32.37 -13.90 4.39
CA GLU A 231 -31.83 -12.92 5.33
C GLU A 231 -30.40 -12.52 4.94
N PRO A 232 -30.06 -11.21 4.98
CA PRO A 232 -28.68 -10.74 4.81
C PRO A 232 -27.74 -11.38 5.81
N ASN A 233 -26.58 -11.81 5.33
CA ASN A 233 -25.52 -12.40 6.15
C ASN A 233 -24.14 -12.00 5.60
N GLU A 234 -23.06 -12.48 6.22
CA GLU A 234 -21.70 -12.15 5.78
C GLU A 234 -21.28 -12.87 4.48
N ASP A 235 -22.05 -13.86 4.02
CA ASP A 235 -21.79 -14.58 2.77
C ASP A 235 -22.39 -13.85 1.55
N ASP A 236 -21.93 -14.24 0.37
CA ASP A 236 -22.50 -13.80 -0.91
C ASP A 236 -23.95 -14.28 -1.09
N PHE A 237 -24.77 -13.46 -1.75
CA PHE A 237 -26.18 -13.68 -2.05
C PHE A 237 -26.45 -15.05 -2.68
N LEU A 238 -25.62 -15.48 -3.65
CA LEU A 238 -25.81 -16.78 -4.32
C LEU A 238 -25.55 -17.96 -3.40
N ASN A 239 -24.59 -17.85 -2.48
CA ASN A 239 -24.32 -18.87 -1.47
C ASN A 239 -25.50 -18.99 -0.50
N ALA A 240 -26.01 -17.85 -0.02
CA ALA A 240 -27.16 -17.81 0.86
C ALA A 240 -28.41 -18.39 0.19
N LEU A 241 -28.67 -18.02 -1.07
CA LEU A 241 -29.79 -18.56 -1.86
C LEU A 241 -29.67 -20.07 -2.07
N SER A 242 -28.48 -20.57 -2.43
CA SER A 242 -28.24 -22.00 -2.65
C SER A 242 -28.49 -22.83 -1.39
N ARG A 243 -28.05 -22.33 -0.22
CA ARG A 243 -28.33 -22.96 1.08
C ARG A 243 -29.82 -22.94 1.40
N LEU A 244 -30.49 -21.82 1.15
CA LEU A 244 -31.93 -21.69 1.40
C LEU A 244 -32.73 -22.65 0.51
N VAL A 245 -32.39 -22.75 -0.77
CA VAL A 245 -33.01 -23.70 -1.71
C VAL A 245 -32.82 -25.14 -1.24
N HIS A 246 -31.62 -25.51 -0.79
CA HIS A 246 -31.40 -26.85 -0.25
C HIS A 246 -32.22 -27.12 1.01
N LYS A 247 -32.29 -26.15 1.93
CA LYS A 247 -33.03 -26.26 3.19
C LYS A 247 -34.54 -26.36 2.98
N GLU A 248 -35.11 -25.51 2.13
CA GLU A 248 -36.57 -25.37 1.97
C GLU A 248 -37.17 -26.36 0.97
N LEU A 249 -36.39 -26.77 -0.05
CA LEU A 249 -36.88 -27.56 -1.18
C LEU A 249 -36.11 -28.87 -1.38
N GLY A 250 -35.02 -29.11 -0.65
CA GLY A 250 -34.22 -30.33 -0.76
C GLY A 250 -33.36 -30.42 -2.04
N VAL A 251 -33.33 -29.37 -2.85
CA VAL A 251 -32.60 -29.35 -4.13
C VAL A 251 -31.21 -28.77 -3.93
N GLN A 252 -30.18 -29.49 -4.38
CA GLN A 252 -28.82 -28.97 -4.38
C GLN A 252 -28.53 -28.22 -5.68
N ILE A 253 -28.15 -26.94 -5.54
CA ILE A 253 -27.67 -26.09 -6.62
C ILE A 253 -26.34 -25.49 -6.15
N SER A 254 -25.30 -25.59 -6.99
CA SER A 254 -24.03 -24.93 -6.72
C SER A 254 -24.15 -23.43 -7.00
N PRO A 255 -23.47 -22.53 -6.26
CA PRO A 255 -23.42 -21.11 -6.57
C PRO A 255 -23.02 -20.81 -8.04
N GLN A 256 -22.19 -21.67 -8.63
CA GLN A 256 -21.71 -21.56 -10.02
C GLN A 256 -22.77 -21.94 -11.06
N ASP A 257 -23.82 -22.67 -10.68
CA ASP A 257 -24.91 -23.05 -11.57
C ASP A 257 -25.87 -21.87 -11.85
N TRP A 258 -25.79 -20.82 -11.03
CA TRP A 258 -26.54 -19.59 -11.21
C TRP A 258 -25.89 -18.73 -12.30
N ASP A 259 -26.52 -18.69 -13.47
CA ASP A 259 -26.09 -17.81 -14.56
C ASP A 259 -26.52 -16.36 -14.27
N CYS A 260 -25.61 -15.59 -13.67
CA CYS A 260 -25.80 -14.17 -13.38
C CYS A 260 -25.71 -13.29 -14.62
N GLU A 261 -25.05 -13.71 -15.70
CA GLU A 261 -24.95 -12.91 -16.92
C GLU A 261 -26.31 -12.70 -17.57
N ARG A 262 -27.17 -13.72 -17.52
CA ARG A 262 -28.53 -13.69 -18.08
C ARG A 262 -29.56 -12.97 -17.21
N VAL A 263 -29.18 -12.50 -16.01
CA VAL A 263 -30.05 -11.67 -15.17
C VAL A 263 -30.09 -10.25 -15.74
N PRO A 264 -31.28 -9.61 -15.84
CA PRO A 264 -31.39 -8.22 -16.28
C PRO A 264 -30.45 -7.26 -15.54
N ALA A 265 -29.77 -6.38 -16.28
CA ALA A 265 -28.72 -5.52 -15.73
C ALA A 265 -29.20 -4.63 -14.57
N TYR A 266 -30.46 -4.17 -14.61
CA TYR A 266 -31.03 -3.30 -13.56
C TYR A 266 -31.24 -3.99 -12.21
N LEU A 267 -31.21 -5.34 -12.16
CA LEU A 267 -31.26 -6.13 -10.92
C LEU A 267 -29.88 -6.39 -10.33
N LYS A 268 -28.82 -6.00 -11.05
CA LYS A 268 -27.45 -6.06 -10.56
C LYS A 268 -27.11 -4.72 -9.91
N PRO A 269 -26.51 -4.69 -8.71
CA PRO A 269 -26.09 -3.44 -8.11
C PRO A 269 -25.02 -2.76 -8.98
N ARG A 270 -25.04 -1.42 -9.01
CA ARG A 270 -24.04 -0.59 -9.70
C ARG A 270 -23.25 0.21 -8.67
N LEU A 271 -21.95 0.32 -8.84
CA LEU A 271 -21.07 1.14 -8.02
C LEU A 271 -20.66 2.41 -8.78
N GLU A 272 -20.64 3.54 -8.09
CA GLU A 272 -20.09 4.81 -8.57
C GLU A 272 -19.07 5.32 -7.55
N LEU A 273 -17.79 5.24 -7.90
CA LEU A 273 -16.67 5.70 -7.09
C LEU A 273 -16.38 7.17 -7.38
N ARG A 274 -16.28 7.99 -6.32
CA ARG A 274 -16.05 9.43 -6.42
C ARG A 274 -14.84 9.87 -5.61
N ASP A 275 -14.11 10.83 -6.17
CA ASP A 275 -12.95 11.46 -5.54
C ASP A 275 -13.35 12.54 -4.51
N ASN A 276 -12.33 13.12 -3.86
CA ASN A 276 -12.48 14.21 -2.89
C ASN A 276 -13.07 15.51 -3.48
N ARG A 277 -13.12 15.63 -4.80
CA ARG A 277 -13.75 16.74 -5.53
C ARG A 277 -15.15 16.37 -6.02
N ASN A 278 -15.69 15.24 -5.57
CA ASN A 278 -16.98 14.68 -5.96
C ASN A 278 -17.09 14.36 -7.46
N ARG A 279 -15.97 14.09 -8.14
CA ARG A 279 -15.94 13.66 -9.53
C ARG A 279 -16.01 12.14 -9.60
N VAL A 280 -16.72 11.61 -10.59
CA VAL A 280 -16.78 10.17 -10.83
C VAL A 280 -15.42 9.72 -11.35
N VAL A 281 -14.78 8.80 -10.63
CA VAL A 281 -13.49 8.21 -11.00
C VAL A 281 -13.71 6.97 -11.84
N SER A 282 -14.57 6.08 -11.36
CA SER A 282 -14.97 4.85 -12.03
C SER A 282 -16.37 4.47 -11.62
N GLN A 283 -17.05 3.71 -12.48
CA GLN A 283 -18.42 3.30 -12.27
C GLN A 283 -18.72 2.05 -13.10
N GLY A 284 -19.61 1.19 -12.61
CA GLY A 284 -19.98 -0.04 -13.30
C GLY A 284 -20.62 -1.07 -12.39
N ARG A 285 -20.85 -2.27 -12.93
CA ARG A 285 -21.52 -3.38 -12.23
C ARG A 285 -20.57 -4.48 -11.77
N GLU A 286 -19.33 -4.48 -12.29
CA GLU A 286 -18.24 -5.35 -11.82
C GLU A 286 -17.64 -4.78 -10.54
N ILE A 287 -18.40 -4.87 -9.45
CA ILE A 287 -18.09 -4.22 -8.17
C ILE A 287 -16.73 -4.66 -7.63
N GLU A 288 -16.43 -5.96 -7.66
CA GLU A 288 -15.17 -6.50 -7.14
C GLU A 288 -13.96 -5.95 -7.90
N GLN A 289 -14.02 -5.96 -9.22
CA GLN A 289 -12.97 -5.41 -10.08
C GLN A 289 -12.76 -3.91 -9.81
N LEU A 290 -13.84 -3.12 -9.77
CA LEU A 290 -13.76 -1.68 -9.53
C LEU A 290 -13.16 -1.34 -8.16
N LEU A 291 -13.50 -2.09 -7.12
CA LEU A 291 -12.92 -1.91 -5.78
C LEU A 291 -11.43 -2.27 -5.81
N GLN A 292 -11.04 -3.38 -6.43
CA GLN A 292 -9.64 -3.82 -6.47
C GLN A 292 -8.75 -2.86 -7.29
N GLU A 293 -9.20 -2.42 -8.46
CA GLU A 293 -8.51 -1.44 -9.28
C GLU A 293 -8.34 -0.12 -8.52
N ARG A 294 -9.39 0.38 -7.87
CA ARG A 294 -9.30 1.64 -7.12
C ARG A 294 -8.39 1.52 -5.91
N GLN A 295 -8.46 0.43 -5.15
CA GLN A 295 -7.53 0.19 -4.04
C GLN A 295 -6.07 0.17 -4.50
N THR A 296 -5.79 -0.43 -5.66
CA THR A 296 -4.45 -0.48 -6.24
C THR A 296 -3.98 0.92 -6.66
N ALA A 297 -4.81 1.65 -7.39
CA ALA A 297 -4.52 3.02 -7.81
C ALA A 297 -4.30 3.97 -6.62
N LEU A 298 -5.08 3.84 -5.54
CA LEU A 298 -4.89 4.62 -4.31
C LEU A 298 -3.55 4.29 -3.64
N LYS A 299 -3.13 3.01 -3.61
CA LYS A 299 -1.82 2.61 -3.09
C LYS A 299 -0.66 3.14 -3.95
N GLU A 300 -0.79 3.11 -5.27
CA GLU A 300 0.22 3.62 -6.20
C GLU A 300 0.33 5.14 -6.14
N PHE A 301 -0.80 5.85 -6.20
CA PHE A 301 -0.85 7.30 -6.06
C PHE A 301 -0.24 7.76 -4.73
N ALA A 302 -0.53 7.03 -3.65
CA ALA A 302 0.09 7.28 -2.36
C ALA A 302 1.59 7.05 -2.38
N LYS A 303 2.13 6.01 -3.04
CA LYS A 303 3.59 5.82 -3.13
C LYS A 303 4.28 6.98 -3.83
N THR A 304 3.75 7.44 -4.96
CA THR A 304 4.36 8.52 -5.75
C THR A 304 4.24 9.87 -5.07
N GLN A 305 3.06 10.22 -4.55
CA GLN A 305 2.84 11.52 -3.91
C GLN A 305 3.33 11.56 -2.44
N ALA A 306 3.41 10.42 -1.77
CA ALA A 306 4.05 10.33 -0.46
C ALA A 306 5.56 10.51 -0.56
N GLN A 307 6.26 10.12 -1.62
CA GLN A 307 7.71 10.42 -1.70
C GLN A 307 7.99 11.93 -1.71
N ASP A 308 7.26 12.68 -2.52
CA ASP A 308 7.40 14.15 -2.58
C ASP A 308 6.95 14.83 -1.27
N ARG A 309 5.81 14.40 -0.70
CA ARG A 309 5.31 14.98 0.56
C ARG A 309 6.10 14.51 1.77
N GLN A 310 6.64 13.29 1.77
CA GLN A 310 7.50 12.77 2.83
C GLN A 310 8.78 13.58 2.92
N LEU A 311 9.37 14.00 1.79
CA LEU A 311 10.55 14.86 1.82
C LEU A 311 10.27 16.21 2.50
N VAL A 312 9.14 16.84 2.19
CA VAL A 312 8.74 18.13 2.79
C VAL A 312 8.41 17.97 4.29
N VAL A 313 7.59 16.98 4.64
CA VAL A 313 7.20 16.73 6.04
C VAL A 313 8.39 16.27 6.89
N LEU A 314 9.34 15.53 6.30
CA LEU A 314 10.60 15.18 6.95
C LEU A 314 11.42 16.43 7.28
N GLN A 315 11.56 17.38 6.33
CA GLN A 315 12.26 18.65 6.56
C GLN A 315 11.62 19.50 7.65
N GLU A 316 10.28 19.51 7.75
CA GLU A 316 9.57 20.22 8.81
C GLU A 316 9.78 19.54 10.18
N ALA A 317 9.70 18.20 10.24
CA ALA A 317 9.90 17.42 11.46
C ALA A 317 11.35 17.38 11.93
N GLU A 318 12.32 17.59 11.04
CA GLU A 318 13.75 17.66 11.36
C GLU A 318 14.06 18.75 12.40
N ALA A 319 13.34 19.87 12.38
CA ALA A 319 13.56 20.96 13.33
C ALA A 319 13.28 20.57 14.79
N GLU A 320 12.30 19.69 15.02
CA GLU A 320 11.94 19.23 16.36
C GLU A 320 12.75 18.00 16.80
N TRP A 321 13.13 17.15 15.84
CA TRP A 321 13.74 15.86 16.14
C TRP A 321 15.27 15.87 16.12
N ASN A 322 15.88 16.72 15.29
CA ASN A 322 17.33 16.74 15.15
C ASN A 322 17.98 17.25 16.43
N LEU A 323 19.03 16.55 16.85
CA LEU A 323 19.82 16.95 18.01
C LEU A 323 21.29 16.80 17.66
N ASP A 324 22.08 17.84 17.92
CA ASP A 324 23.48 17.89 17.54
C ASP A 324 24.41 17.59 18.71
N GLN A 325 25.60 17.09 18.39
CA GLN A 325 26.73 16.94 19.32
C GLN A 325 26.39 16.17 20.60
N ILE A 326 25.76 15.02 20.40
CA ILE A 326 25.41 14.08 21.45
C ILE A 326 26.67 13.39 21.94
N SER A 327 26.90 13.48 23.25
CA SER A 327 28.04 12.86 23.95
C SER A 327 27.63 11.76 24.94
N GLY A 328 26.33 11.53 25.11
CA GLY A 328 25.74 10.51 25.99
C GLY A 328 24.26 10.31 25.69
N TRP A 329 23.62 9.36 26.36
CA TRP A 329 22.20 9.07 26.12
C TRP A 329 21.27 10.06 26.84
N ASN A 330 21.13 11.27 26.31
CA ASN A 330 20.40 12.38 26.96
C ASN A 330 19.16 12.87 26.16
N PHE A 331 18.64 12.04 25.25
CA PHE A 331 17.62 12.43 24.27
C PHE A 331 16.36 11.55 24.33
N GLY A 332 16.15 10.84 25.44
CA GLY A 332 14.96 10.03 25.68
C GLY A 332 14.96 8.71 24.90
N LYS A 333 13.83 8.39 24.24
CA LYS A 333 13.68 7.14 23.47
C LYS A 333 14.15 7.33 22.02
N LEU A 334 14.75 6.28 21.46
CA LEU A 334 15.09 6.20 20.04
C LEU A 334 14.22 5.11 19.36
N PRO A 335 12.96 5.42 19.03
CA PRO A 335 12.08 4.47 18.37
C PRO A 335 12.56 4.16 16.95
N LYS A 336 12.24 2.97 16.44
CA LYS A 336 12.62 2.55 15.07
C LYS A 336 11.82 3.26 13.97
N ARG A 337 10.67 3.85 14.29
CA ARG A 337 9.83 4.62 13.39
C ARG A 337 8.96 5.59 14.19
N ILE A 338 8.64 6.72 13.59
CA ILE A 338 7.64 7.67 14.07
C ILE A 338 6.68 7.99 12.94
N GLU A 339 5.43 8.28 13.27
CA GLU A 339 4.41 8.74 12.33
C GLU A 339 4.41 10.26 12.34
N LEU A 340 4.57 10.89 11.16
CA LEU A 340 4.66 12.34 11.03
C LEU A 340 3.33 12.99 10.60
N ASP A 341 2.65 12.41 9.60
CA ASP A 341 1.40 12.92 9.02
C ASP A 341 0.63 11.78 8.30
N ALA A 342 -0.54 12.06 7.74
CA ALA A 342 -1.28 11.14 6.87
C ALA A 342 -1.73 11.83 5.56
N LEU A 343 -1.29 11.31 4.42
CA LEU A 343 -1.73 11.76 3.09
C LEU A 343 -2.88 10.86 2.60
N ALA A 344 -4.06 11.44 2.41
CA ALA A 344 -5.25 10.71 1.95
C ALA A 344 -5.59 9.47 2.81
N GLY A 345 -5.31 9.54 4.13
CA GLY A 345 -5.53 8.44 5.07
C GLY A 345 -4.40 7.40 5.15
N ILE A 346 -3.29 7.61 4.43
CA ILE A 346 -2.11 6.72 4.47
C ILE A 346 -1.03 7.38 5.33
N PRO A 347 -0.54 6.71 6.40
CA PRO A 347 0.43 7.28 7.32
C PRO A 347 1.80 7.46 6.64
N ILE A 348 2.40 8.62 6.84
CA ILE A 348 3.78 8.95 6.46
C ILE A 348 4.68 8.71 7.66
N TYR A 349 5.69 7.85 7.49
CA TYR A 349 6.64 7.53 8.53
C TYR A 349 7.99 8.21 8.30
N ALA A 350 8.67 8.52 9.40
CA ALA A 350 10.10 8.80 9.42
C ALA A 350 10.81 7.82 10.34
N PHE A 351 12.10 7.62 10.09
CA PHE A 351 12.92 6.62 10.77
C PHE A 351 14.00 7.33 11.56
N PRO A 352 13.83 7.50 12.87
CA PRO A 352 14.85 8.16 13.65
C PRO A 352 16.07 7.28 13.84
N GLY A 353 17.24 7.90 13.83
CA GLY A 353 18.51 7.23 14.04
C GLY A 353 19.60 8.19 14.50
N LEU A 354 20.82 7.65 14.58
CA LEU A 354 22.01 8.41 14.92
C LEU A 354 22.93 8.50 13.70
N LEU A 355 23.64 9.60 13.58
CA LEU A 355 24.59 9.88 12.52
C LEU A 355 25.93 10.28 13.14
N LYS A 356 27.02 9.66 12.69
CA LYS A 356 28.39 10.05 13.06
C LYS A 356 29.00 10.89 11.94
N ASN A 357 29.52 12.07 12.26
CA ASN A 357 30.35 12.87 11.37
C ASN A 357 31.59 13.42 12.11
N GLU A 358 32.37 14.29 11.47
CA GLU A 358 33.58 14.90 12.05
C GLU A 358 33.30 15.71 13.32
N ASN A 359 32.08 16.25 13.45
CA ASN A 359 31.65 17.09 14.58
C ASN A 359 31.01 16.27 15.72
N GLY A 360 31.05 14.94 15.65
CA GLY A 360 30.54 14.03 16.69
C GLY A 360 29.31 13.25 16.26
N VAL A 361 28.51 12.82 17.24
CA VAL A 361 27.29 12.04 17.03
C VAL A 361 26.07 12.94 17.08
N HIS A 362 25.12 12.73 16.19
CA HIS A 362 23.91 13.51 16.08
C HIS A 362 22.69 12.60 15.95
N ARG A 363 21.53 13.09 16.37
CA ARG A 363 20.24 12.43 16.14
C ARG A 363 19.60 13.04 14.90
N ARG A 364 19.15 12.19 13.99
CA ARG A 364 18.55 12.58 12.70
C ARG A 364 17.32 11.74 12.38
N LEU A 365 16.45 12.30 11.56
CA LEU A 365 15.41 11.54 10.87
C LEU A 365 15.93 11.10 9.51
N PHE A 366 15.59 9.87 9.14
CA PHE A 366 15.90 9.29 7.83
C PHE A 366 14.60 8.96 7.10
N ALA A 367 14.65 8.98 5.78
CA ALA A 367 13.51 8.67 4.92
C ALA A 367 13.18 7.17 4.90
N THR A 368 14.19 6.32 5.13
CA THR A 368 14.06 4.86 5.09
C THR A 368 14.58 4.20 6.35
N GLN A 369 14.06 3.01 6.64
CA GLN A 369 14.47 2.23 7.80
C GLN A 369 15.90 1.68 7.64
N GLU A 370 16.27 1.35 6.42
CA GLU A 370 17.57 0.80 6.04
C GLU A 370 18.67 1.83 6.28
N GLU A 371 18.48 3.05 5.79
CA GLU A 371 19.41 4.16 5.99
C GLU A 371 19.60 4.48 7.48
N ALA A 372 18.50 4.54 8.24
CA ALA A 372 18.58 4.74 9.69
C ALA A 372 19.41 3.66 10.38
N GLN A 373 19.28 2.38 9.97
CA GLN A 373 20.08 1.29 10.53
C GLN A 373 21.56 1.38 10.19
N GLU A 374 21.87 1.64 8.92
CA GLU A 374 23.25 1.76 8.43
C GLU A 374 24.01 2.90 9.12
N GLN A 375 23.37 4.05 9.30
CA GLN A 375 23.99 5.23 9.93
C GLN A 375 24.07 5.10 11.46
N THR A 376 23.07 4.48 12.10
CA THR A 376 23.00 4.41 13.57
C THR A 376 24.05 3.49 14.16
N ALA A 377 24.38 2.38 13.49
CA ALA A 377 25.34 1.41 14.01
C ALA A 377 26.72 2.03 14.36
N PRO A 378 27.42 2.71 13.43
CA PRO A 378 28.71 3.35 13.75
C PRO A 378 28.59 4.49 14.77
N ALA A 379 27.47 5.22 14.77
CA ALA A 379 27.22 6.30 15.73
C ALA A 379 27.01 5.77 17.16
N LEU A 380 26.30 4.64 17.32
CA LEU A 380 26.15 3.98 18.61
C LEU A 380 27.47 3.46 19.16
N ARG A 381 28.36 2.91 18.30
CA ARG A 381 29.71 2.49 18.74
C ARG A 381 30.47 3.65 19.34
N GLU A 382 30.42 4.82 18.71
CA GLU A 382 31.09 6.03 19.19
C GLU A 382 30.54 6.48 20.54
N LEU A 383 29.20 6.56 20.70
CA LEU A 383 28.58 6.91 21.99
C LEU A 383 28.92 5.92 23.10
N LEU A 384 28.89 4.61 22.80
CA LEU A 384 29.27 3.58 23.77
C LEU A 384 30.74 3.68 24.14
N ALA A 385 31.62 3.98 23.18
CA ALA A 385 33.04 4.20 23.44
C ALA A 385 33.26 5.41 24.36
N PHE A 386 32.53 6.53 24.16
CA PHE A 386 32.57 7.66 25.07
C PHE A 386 32.12 7.29 26.50
N ALA A 387 31.03 6.51 26.61
CA ALA A 387 30.52 6.08 27.91
C ALA A 387 31.50 5.14 28.65
N VAL A 388 32.20 4.24 27.94
CA VAL A 388 33.20 3.34 28.53
C VAL A 388 34.54 4.04 28.80
N GLY A 389 34.84 5.10 28.04
CA GLY A 389 35.92 6.07 28.17
C GLY A 389 37.14 5.68 29.03
N PRO A 390 37.10 5.83 30.37
CA PRO A 390 38.24 5.54 31.25
C PRO A 390 38.80 4.12 31.12
N ASP A 391 37.95 3.12 30.91
CA ASP A 391 38.39 1.72 30.81
C ASP A 391 39.09 1.43 29.46
N LEU A 392 38.83 2.23 28.40
CA LEU A 392 39.50 2.11 27.10
C LEU A 392 40.95 2.63 27.13
N ALA A 393 41.32 3.47 28.09
CA ALA A 393 42.70 3.91 28.26
C ALA A 393 43.65 2.73 28.56
N TRP A 394 43.15 1.70 29.25
CA TRP A 394 43.91 0.47 29.52
C TRP A 394 44.17 -0.33 28.24
N LEU A 395 43.18 -0.41 27.35
CA LEU A 395 43.36 -1.02 26.03
C LEU A 395 44.45 -0.30 25.24
N GLU A 396 44.43 1.03 25.22
CA GLU A 396 45.44 1.82 24.51
C GLU A 396 46.87 1.60 25.05
N LYS A 397 46.99 1.35 26.36
CA LYS A 397 48.25 1.01 27.03
C LYS A 397 48.71 -0.40 26.63
N ASP A 398 47.85 -1.41 26.72
CA ASP A 398 48.21 -2.79 26.35
C ASP A 398 48.54 -2.90 24.85
N LEU A 399 47.78 -2.19 24.00
CA LEU A 399 48.06 -2.11 22.56
C LEU A 399 49.41 -1.43 22.24
N ALA A 400 50.00 -0.68 23.17
CA ALA A 400 51.35 -0.16 22.99
C ALA A 400 52.41 -1.28 22.98
N ASP A 401 52.14 -2.42 23.62
CA ASP A 401 53.05 -3.57 23.67
C ASP A 401 53.17 -4.30 22.32
N LEU A 402 52.28 -4.02 21.36
CA LEU A 402 52.42 -4.48 19.97
C LEU A 402 53.73 -4.02 19.32
N ARG A 403 54.37 -2.95 19.84
CA ARG A 403 55.71 -2.52 19.41
C ARG A 403 56.76 -3.61 19.58
N ASN A 404 56.60 -4.49 20.58
CA ASN A 404 57.50 -5.61 20.84
C ASN A 404 57.38 -6.70 19.78
N LEU A 405 56.30 -6.70 19.00
CA LEU A 405 56.00 -7.66 17.93
C LEU A 405 56.26 -7.09 16.53
N ARG A 406 57.00 -5.98 16.43
CA ARG A 406 57.23 -5.22 15.18
C ARG A 406 57.64 -6.11 14.00
N ASP A 407 58.60 -7.01 14.19
CA ASP A 407 59.13 -7.85 13.11
C ASP A 407 58.10 -8.88 12.63
N ALA A 408 57.31 -9.42 13.56
CA ALA A 408 56.24 -10.36 13.24
C ALA A 408 55.04 -9.67 12.57
N LEU A 409 54.81 -8.38 12.88
CA LEU A 409 53.75 -7.54 12.29
C LEU A 409 54.10 -7.01 10.89
N ALA A 410 55.38 -6.96 10.52
CA ALA A 410 55.84 -6.36 9.25
C ALA A 410 55.10 -6.85 7.98
N PRO A 411 54.67 -8.13 7.84
CA PRO A 411 53.87 -8.57 6.69
C PRO A 411 52.47 -7.95 6.62
N PHE A 412 51.93 -7.48 7.74
CA PHE A 412 50.54 -7.04 7.88
C PHE A 412 50.38 -5.53 7.87
N GLY A 413 51.44 -4.78 8.20
CA GLY A 413 51.43 -3.32 8.17
C GLY A 413 52.42 -2.73 9.15
N THR A 414 52.37 -1.41 9.31
CA THR A 414 53.10 -0.73 10.37
C THR A 414 52.48 -1.02 11.74
N VAL A 415 53.25 -0.85 12.81
CA VAL A 415 52.74 -1.01 14.20
C VAL A 415 51.57 -0.06 14.47
N ALA A 416 51.60 1.15 13.92
CA ALA A 416 50.53 2.13 14.06
C ALA A 416 49.22 1.68 13.36
N GLU A 417 49.32 1.19 12.13
CA GLU A 417 48.17 0.63 11.41
C GLU A 417 47.59 -0.58 12.16
N CYS A 418 48.45 -1.51 12.59
CA CYS A 418 48.01 -2.71 13.32
C CYS A 418 47.35 -2.35 14.65
N LYS A 419 47.91 -1.39 15.40
CA LYS A 419 47.30 -0.88 16.64
C LYS A 419 45.90 -0.32 16.38
N SER A 420 45.74 0.49 15.33
CA SER A 420 44.44 1.05 14.96
C SER A 420 43.43 -0.03 14.54
N ASP A 421 43.89 -1.04 13.79
CA ASP A 421 43.06 -2.13 13.30
C ASP A 421 42.58 -3.06 14.43
N VAL A 422 43.48 -3.42 15.34
CA VAL A 422 43.15 -4.22 16.52
C VAL A 422 42.14 -3.47 17.40
N ARG A 423 42.34 -2.16 17.60
CA ARG A 423 41.40 -1.32 18.35
C ARG A 423 40.00 -1.34 17.72
N GLU A 424 39.90 -1.12 16.41
CA GLU A 424 38.60 -1.17 15.72
C GLU A 424 37.94 -2.55 15.86
N ALA A 425 38.69 -3.63 15.69
CA ALA A 425 38.17 -4.99 15.82
C ALA A 425 37.65 -5.28 17.24
N VAL A 426 38.36 -4.79 18.26
CA VAL A 426 37.94 -4.90 19.67
C VAL A 426 36.71 -4.03 19.93
N HIS A 427 36.67 -2.80 19.41
CA HIS A 427 35.51 -1.92 19.55
C HIS A 427 34.26 -2.53 18.92
N ALA A 428 34.36 -3.04 17.68
CA ALA A 428 33.27 -3.76 17.04
C ALA A 428 32.79 -4.94 17.90
N PHE A 429 33.71 -5.75 18.42
CA PHE A 429 33.37 -6.90 19.28
C PHE A 429 32.74 -6.54 20.64
N LEU A 430 32.99 -5.33 21.15
CA LEU A 430 32.43 -4.85 22.41
C LEU A 430 31.07 -4.17 22.20
N PHE A 431 30.93 -3.38 21.14
CA PHE A 431 29.84 -2.43 20.99
C PHE A 431 28.79 -2.83 19.94
N ASP A 432 29.14 -3.70 18.99
CA ASP A 432 28.15 -4.20 18.03
C ASP A 432 27.06 -5.01 18.69
N GLY A 433 25.84 -4.80 18.22
CA GLY A 433 24.68 -5.49 18.75
C GLY A 433 23.36 -4.91 18.21
N PRO A 434 22.23 -5.38 18.77
CA PRO A 434 20.92 -4.95 18.31
C PRO A 434 20.67 -3.46 18.59
N TRP A 435 19.71 -2.88 17.88
CA TRP A 435 19.25 -1.50 18.08
C TRP A 435 18.94 -1.20 19.56
N ILE A 436 19.46 -0.09 20.07
CA ILE A 436 19.22 0.41 21.43
C ILE A 436 18.08 1.42 21.37
N LYS A 437 17.03 1.22 22.18
CA LYS A 437 15.81 2.05 22.15
C LYS A 437 15.75 3.06 23.29
N SER A 438 16.55 2.87 24.34
CA SER A 438 16.41 3.61 25.59
C SER A 438 17.71 3.68 26.38
N GLU A 439 17.75 4.60 27.34
CA GLU A 439 18.88 4.81 28.24
C GLU A 439 19.24 3.56 29.06
N PRO A 440 18.30 2.79 29.65
CA PRO A 440 18.67 1.58 30.37
C PRO A 440 19.31 0.51 29.49
N GLU A 441 18.90 0.39 28.23
CA GLU A 441 19.52 -0.53 27.26
C GLU A 441 20.93 -0.08 26.89
N PHE A 442 21.15 1.23 26.77
CA PHE A 442 22.46 1.83 26.52
C PHE A 442 23.41 1.59 27.69
N GLU A 443 23.00 1.93 28.91
CA GLU A 443 23.79 1.73 30.12
C GLU A 443 24.12 0.26 30.35
N ALA A 444 23.15 -0.64 30.16
CA ALA A 444 23.39 -2.07 30.29
C ALA A 444 24.46 -2.55 29.31
N ARG A 445 24.44 -2.07 28.05
CA ARG A 445 25.46 -2.44 27.06
C ARG A 445 26.82 -1.82 27.36
N ALA A 446 26.87 -0.55 27.78
CA ALA A 446 28.10 0.11 28.18
C ALA A 446 28.76 -0.60 29.37
N ASN A 447 27.98 -0.94 30.40
CA ASN A 447 28.46 -1.68 31.57
C ASN A 447 28.94 -3.10 31.21
N ALA A 448 28.20 -3.83 30.37
CA ALA A 448 28.62 -5.13 29.89
C ALA A 448 29.93 -5.05 29.08
N ALA A 449 30.08 -4.04 28.24
CA ALA A 449 31.29 -3.79 27.47
C ALA A 449 32.48 -3.47 28.38
N ALA A 450 32.32 -2.60 29.39
CA ALA A 450 33.36 -2.28 30.36
C ALA A 450 33.85 -3.52 31.14
N ILE A 451 32.93 -4.36 31.63
CA ILE A 451 33.26 -5.62 32.32
C ILE A 451 34.03 -6.57 31.38
N LYS A 452 33.57 -6.70 30.14
CA LYS A 452 34.19 -7.55 29.11
C LYS A 452 35.58 -7.05 28.74
N LEU A 453 35.76 -5.74 28.59
CA LEU A 453 37.01 -5.08 28.22
C LEU A 453 38.14 -5.40 29.20
N ARG A 454 37.88 -5.38 30.51
CA ARG A 454 38.91 -5.68 31.54
C ARG A 454 39.55 -7.06 31.38
N LYS A 455 38.77 -8.06 30.97
CA LYS A 455 39.28 -9.43 30.69
C LYS A 455 39.86 -9.56 29.29
N LEU A 456 39.37 -8.74 28.36
CA LEU A 456 39.71 -8.81 26.95
C LEU A 456 41.06 -8.16 26.65
N SER A 457 41.36 -7.02 27.28
CA SER A 457 42.53 -6.19 26.97
C SER A 457 43.87 -6.97 26.95
N PRO A 458 44.30 -7.66 28.03
CA PRO A 458 45.53 -8.44 28.00
C PRO A 458 45.45 -9.63 27.04
N ARG A 459 44.29 -10.27 26.96
CA ARG A 459 44.05 -11.45 26.12
C ARG A 459 44.15 -11.14 24.63
N VAL A 460 43.85 -9.92 24.19
CA VAL A 460 43.99 -9.50 22.79
C VAL A 460 45.46 -9.58 22.36
N ILE A 461 46.39 -9.14 23.21
CA ILE A 461 47.83 -9.23 22.94
C ILE A 461 48.27 -10.69 22.90
N GLU A 462 47.87 -11.51 23.88
CA GLU A 462 48.21 -12.95 23.91
C GLU A 462 47.72 -13.69 22.64
N VAL A 463 46.48 -13.42 22.20
CA VAL A 463 45.92 -14.01 20.99
C VAL A 463 46.68 -13.51 19.75
N MET A 464 47.07 -12.24 19.72
CA MET A 464 47.86 -11.68 18.63
C MET A 464 49.24 -12.35 18.55
N GLU A 465 49.95 -12.46 19.68
CA GLU A 465 51.24 -13.15 19.74
C GLU A 465 51.16 -14.59 19.25
N ALA A 466 50.14 -15.33 19.71
CA ALA A 466 49.90 -16.70 19.28
C ALA A 466 49.65 -16.77 17.76
N LEU A 467 48.77 -15.92 17.22
CA LEU A 467 48.46 -15.89 15.80
C LEU A 467 49.66 -15.54 14.92
N LEU A 468 50.47 -14.57 15.33
CA LEU A 468 51.69 -14.20 14.61
C LEU A 468 52.71 -15.35 14.62
N SER A 469 52.82 -16.07 15.75
CA SER A 469 53.64 -17.26 15.87
C SER A 469 53.14 -18.40 14.97
N ASP A 470 51.84 -18.67 14.94
CA ASP A 470 51.25 -19.67 14.05
C ASP A 470 51.42 -19.32 12.58
N HIS A 471 51.28 -18.04 12.22
CA HIS A 471 51.55 -17.57 10.87
C HIS A 471 53.02 -17.77 10.50
N ALA A 472 53.95 -17.40 11.39
CA ALA A 472 55.39 -17.56 11.15
C ALA A 472 55.79 -19.03 10.96
N THR A 473 55.28 -19.92 11.83
CA THR A 473 55.54 -21.37 11.74
C THR A 473 54.90 -22.00 10.50
N THR A 474 53.69 -21.58 10.13
CA THR A 474 53.02 -22.04 8.90
C THR A 474 53.80 -21.59 7.67
N ARG A 475 54.23 -20.31 7.62
CA ARG A 475 55.09 -19.79 6.55
C ARG A 475 56.41 -20.57 6.45
N GLN A 476 57.01 -20.94 7.57
CA GLN A 476 58.22 -21.76 7.57
C GLN A 476 57.97 -23.17 7.02
N ALA A 477 56.84 -23.80 7.36
CA ALA A 477 56.46 -25.11 6.81
C ALA A 477 56.24 -25.04 5.30
N LEU A 478 55.55 -24.01 4.80
CA LEU A 478 55.36 -23.77 3.37
C LEU A 478 56.69 -23.52 2.66
N HIS A 479 57.60 -22.75 3.27
CA HIS A 479 58.93 -22.53 2.69
C HIS A 479 59.72 -23.84 2.55
N LYS A 480 59.70 -24.70 3.59
CA LYS A 480 60.33 -26.03 3.52
C LYS A 480 59.72 -26.89 2.42
N LEU A 481 58.39 -26.88 2.28
CA LEU A 481 57.71 -27.58 1.20
C LEU A 481 58.15 -27.04 -0.18
N ALA A 482 58.26 -25.72 -0.33
CA ALA A 482 58.67 -25.09 -1.59
C ALA A 482 60.09 -25.46 -2.01
N LEU A 483 61.00 -25.70 -1.05
CA LEU A 483 62.35 -26.23 -1.34
C LEU A 483 62.30 -27.63 -1.97
N SER A 484 61.30 -28.44 -1.61
CA SER A 484 61.14 -29.81 -2.11
C SER A 484 60.29 -29.93 -3.37
N ARG A 485 59.32 -29.03 -3.58
CA ARG A 485 58.31 -29.11 -4.66
C ARG A 485 58.39 -27.99 -5.69
N GLY A 486 59.29 -27.03 -5.51
CA GLY A 486 59.33 -25.81 -6.30
C GLY A 486 58.25 -24.82 -5.90
N LYS A 487 58.37 -23.57 -6.38
CA LYS A 487 57.45 -22.48 -6.02
C LYS A 487 56.03 -22.74 -6.51
N ASP A 488 55.89 -23.24 -7.74
CA ASP A 488 54.58 -23.50 -8.35
C ASP A 488 53.81 -24.60 -7.60
N GLY A 489 54.52 -25.57 -7.01
CA GLY A 489 53.94 -26.65 -6.22
C GLY A 489 53.34 -26.21 -4.87
N VAL A 490 53.63 -24.99 -4.40
CA VAL A 490 53.13 -24.47 -3.11
C VAL A 490 52.32 -23.18 -3.26
N ALA A 491 52.22 -22.64 -4.48
CA ALA A 491 51.58 -21.37 -4.77
C ALA A 491 50.12 -21.28 -4.24
N GLU A 492 49.35 -22.37 -4.34
CA GLU A 492 47.98 -22.45 -3.81
C GLU A 492 47.95 -22.32 -2.28
N LEU A 493 48.84 -23.01 -1.56
CA LEU A 493 48.91 -22.97 -0.10
C LEU A 493 49.42 -21.62 0.40
N GLU A 494 50.38 -21.01 -0.31
CA GLU A 494 50.80 -19.63 0.00
C GLU A 494 49.67 -18.64 -0.21
N GLN A 495 48.88 -18.80 -1.28
CA GLN A 495 47.71 -17.95 -1.52
C GLN A 495 46.66 -18.15 -0.43
N HIS A 496 46.42 -19.40 -0.01
CA HIS A 496 45.51 -19.69 1.11
C HIS A 496 45.99 -19.03 2.41
N LEU A 497 47.29 -19.07 2.71
CA LEU A 497 47.85 -18.36 3.87
C LEU A 497 47.56 -16.85 3.81
N ARG A 498 47.74 -16.21 2.64
CA ARG A 498 47.41 -14.79 2.43
C ARG A 498 45.91 -14.51 2.54
N THR A 499 45.04 -15.46 2.21
CA THR A 499 43.58 -15.33 2.39
C THR A 499 43.15 -15.50 3.84
N LEU A 500 43.81 -16.38 4.60
CA LEU A 500 43.55 -16.57 6.04
C LEU A 500 44.02 -15.36 6.84
N MET A 501 45.22 -14.84 6.54
CA MET A 501 45.77 -13.64 7.17
C MET A 501 46.27 -12.66 6.10
N PRO A 502 45.38 -11.83 5.53
CA PRO A 502 45.76 -10.81 4.54
C PRO A 502 46.54 -9.66 5.18
N LYS A 503 47.10 -8.76 4.36
CA LYS A 503 47.60 -7.48 4.85
C LYS A 503 46.48 -6.77 5.62
N ARG A 504 46.80 -6.18 6.77
CA ARG A 504 45.83 -5.58 7.71
C ARG A 504 44.71 -6.55 8.13
N PHE A 505 45.01 -7.84 8.34
CA PHE A 505 44.00 -8.86 8.68
C PHE A 505 43.08 -8.44 9.84
N ALA A 506 43.59 -7.74 10.86
CA ALA A 506 42.80 -7.27 12.01
C ALA A 506 41.69 -6.29 11.61
N ARG A 507 41.84 -5.54 10.51
CA ARG A 507 40.79 -4.67 9.96
C ARG A 507 39.67 -5.46 9.29
N HIS A 508 40.02 -6.58 8.66
CA HIS A 508 39.14 -7.33 7.78
C HIS A 508 38.52 -8.56 8.44
N ILE A 509 39.10 -9.06 9.53
CA ILE A 509 38.68 -10.28 10.21
C ILE A 509 38.20 -9.92 11.62
N PRO A 510 36.91 -10.10 11.93
CA PRO A 510 36.36 -9.82 13.24
C PRO A 510 37.09 -10.57 14.36
N TYR A 511 37.28 -9.92 15.51
CA TYR A 511 38.01 -10.50 16.65
C TYR A 511 37.49 -11.89 17.07
N VAL A 512 36.17 -12.12 16.99
CA VAL A 512 35.55 -13.43 17.31
C VAL A 512 36.09 -14.59 16.46
N ARG A 513 36.57 -14.30 15.24
CA ARG A 513 37.14 -15.30 14.31
C ARG A 513 38.63 -15.54 14.51
N TRP A 514 39.31 -14.80 15.37
CA TRP A 514 40.75 -14.95 15.58
C TRP A 514 41.11 -16.32 16.16
N ALA A 515 40.24 -16.89 16.99
CA ALA A 515 40.40 -18.27 17.47
C ALA A 515 40.28 -19.31 16.33
N ASP A 516 39.45 -19.04 15.32
CA ASP A 516 39.33 -19.90 14.13
C ASP A 516 40.59 -19.82 13.27
N LEU A 517 41.24 -18.65 13.17
CA LEU A 517 42.49 -18.49 12.42
C LEU A 517 43.61 -19.39 12.95
N HIS A 518 43.78 -19.48 14.27
CA HIS A 518 44.74 -20.40 14.89
C HIS A 518 44.57 -21.83 14.36
N ARG A 519 43.31 -22.26 14.30
CA ARG A 519 42.92 -23.58 13.85
C ARG A 519 43.14 -23.78 12.36
N TYR A 520 42.80 -22.79 11.53
CA TYR A 520 42.99 -22.85 10.07
C TYR A 520 44.48 -22.85 9.69
N LEU A 521 45.31 -22.04 10.36
CA LEU A 521 46.77 -22.05 10.17
C LEU A 521 47.37 -23.41 10.53
N ARG A 522 46.94 -24.00 11.65
CA ARG A 522 47.35 -25.36 12.03
C ARG A 522 46.93 -26.40 10.98
N ALA A 523 45.71 -26.33 10.46
CA ALA A 523 45.24 -27.25 9.43
C ALA A 523 46.05 -27.10 8.12
N LEU A 524 46.38 -25.87 7.72
CA LEU A 524 47.22 -25.58 6.57
C LEU A 524 48.64 -26.13 6.75
N ARG A 525 49.21 -26.01 7.95
CA ARG A 525 50.51 -26.61 8.30
C ARG A 525 50.49 -28.14 8.20
N ILE A 526 49.47 -28.79 8.76
CA ILE A 526 49.28 -30.25 8.65
C ILE A 526 49.15 -30.67 7.17
N ARG A 527 48.39 -29.92 6.37
CA ARG A 527 48.28 -30.16 4.93
C ARG A 527 49.65 -30.08 4.26
N ALA A 528 50.43 -29.03 4.53
CA ALA A 528 51.75 -28.85 3.95
C ALA A 528 52.71 -30.02 4.30
N GLU A 529 52.70 -30.48 5.56
CA GLU A 529 53.50 -31.63 6.01
C GLU A 529 53.07 -32.93 5.32
N ARG A 530 51.76 -33.17 5.17
CA ARG A 530 51.23 -34.36 4.48
C ARG A 530 51.49 -34.33 2.97
N MET A 531 51.35 -33.16 2.35
CA MET A 531 51.66 -32.96 0.93
C MET A 531 53.15 -33.17 0.64
N ALA A 532 54.03 -32.86 1.59
CA ALA A 532 55.46 -33.18 1.46
C ALA A 532 55.69 -34.69 1.29
N LEU A 533 54.94 -35.50 2.04
CA LEU A 533 55.03 -36.97 2.04
C LEU A 533 54.34 -37.61 0.84
N ASP A 534 53.10 -37.20 0.54
CA ASP A 534 52.25 -37.82 -0.50
C ASP A 534 51.44 -36.75 -1.26
N PRO A 535 52.00 -36.19 -2.36
CA PRO A 535 51.33 -35.17 -3.17
C PRO A 535 50.10 -35.68 -3.92
N LEU A 536 50.09 -36.95 -4.34
CA LEU A 536 48.96 -37.52 -5.08
C LEU A 536 47.73 -37.60 -4.18
N LYS A 537 47.93 -38.01 -2.93
CA LYS A 537 46.86 -38.02 -1.93
C LYS A 537 46.37 -36.62 -1.55
N ASP A 538 47.25 -35.61 -1.54
CA ASP A 538 46.79 -34.21 -1.39
C ASP A 538 45.94 -33.77 -2.58
N ALA A 539 46.34 -34.11 -3.80
CA ALA A 539 45.59 -33.80 -5.02
C ALA A 539 44.19 -34.47 -5.02
N ASP A 540 44.11 -35.75 -4.63
CA ASP A 540 42.82 -36.45 -4.47
C ASP A 540 41.92 -35.76 -3.46
N LYS A 541 42.47 -35.33 -2.32
CA LYS A 541 41.73 -34.56 -1.32
C LYS A 541 41.32 -33.19 -1.82
N ARG A 542 42.19 -32.50 -2.56
CA ARG A 542 41.90 -31.19 -3.16
C ARG A 542 40.72 -31.28 -4.13
N SER A 543 40.62 -32.35 -4.91
CA SER A 543 39.47 -32.56 -5.81
C SER A 543 38.13 -32.58 -5.09
N GLN A 544 38.10 -32.95 -3.80
CA GLN A 544 36.89 -32.93 -2.96
C GLN A 544 36.43 -31.52 -2.59
N LEU A 545 37.27 -30.49 -2.79
CA LEU A 545 36.91 -29.09 -2.57
C LEU A 545 36.25 -28.46 -3.79
N GLU A 546 36.45 -29.00 -4.98
CA GLU A 546 35.91 -28.40 -6.19
C GLU A 546 34.38 -28.53 -6.23
N PRO A 547 33.66 -27.52 -6.78
CA PRO A 547 34.16 -26.29 -7.41
C PRO A 547 34.25 -25.07 -6.46
N TRP A 548 34.16 -25.28 -5.15
CA TRP A 548 33.81 -24.21 -4.19
C TRP A 548 34.82 -23.04 -4.08
N PRO A 549 36.15 -23.25 -4.16
CA PRO A 549 37.11 -22.14 -4.18
C PRO A 549 36.91 -21.19 -5.36
N ASP A 550 36.56 -21.72 -6.53
CA ASP A 550 36.35 -20.91 -7.74
C ASP A 550 35.00 -20.20 -7.71
N VAL A 551 33.95 -20.88 -7.23
CA VAL A 551 32.64 -20.26 -6.96
C VAL A 551 32.78 -19.07 -6.00
N LEU A 552 33.51 -19.23 -4.88
CA LEU A 552 33.74 -18.13 -3.93
C LEU A 552 34.44 -16.94 -4.62
N ARG A 553 35.44 -17.21 -5.46
CA ARG A 553 36.18 -16.17 -6.19
C ARG A 553 35.29 -15.43 -7.18
N GLN A 554 34.45 -16.13 -7.92
CA GLN A 554 33.49 -15.54 -8.86
C GLN A 554 32.47 -14.66 -8.13
N LEU A 555 31.90 -15.15 -7.01
CA LEU A 555 30.95 -14.38 -6.21
C LEU A 555 31.59 -13.11 -5.61
N GLN A 556 32.86 -13.15 -5.22
CA GLN A 556 33.60 -11.97 -4.75
C GLN A 556 33.78 -10.88 -5.80
N HIS A 557 33.69 -11.21 -7.08
CA HIS A 557 33.77 -10.27 -8.21
C HIS A 557 32.40 -9.91 -8.79
N THR A 558 31.32 -10.45 -8.21
CA THR A 558 29.94 -10.19 -8.64
C THR A 558 29.35 -9.01 -7.84
N SER A 559 28.48 -8.23 -8.47
CA SER A 559 27.71 -7.20 -7.77
C SER A 559 26.59 -7.87 -6.97
N LEU A 560 26.74 -7.90 -5.64
CA LEU A 560 25.82 -8.54 -4.71
C LEU A 560 25.05 -7.51 -3.88
N ALA A 561 23.80 -7.82 -3.52
CA ALA A 561 23.04 -7.03 -2.57
C ALA A 561 23.64 -7.11 -1.15
N HIS A 562 23.31 -6.17 -0.27
CA HIS A 562 23.84 -6.13 1.11
C HIS A 562 23.61 -7.44 1.88
N ALA A 563 22.41 -8.03 1.76
CA ALA A 563 22.09 -9.30 2.40
C ALA A 563 22.95 -10.46 1.87
N GLU A 564 23.25 -10.46 0.57
CA GLU A 564 24.07 -11.48 -0.09
C GLU A 564 25.55 -11.35 0.29
N LEU A 565 26.05 -10.13 0.52
CA LEU A 565 27.40 -9.90 1.05
C LEU A 565 27.61 -10.56 2.43
N GLN A 566 26.59 -10.51 3.30
CA GLN A 566 26.66 -11.20 4.60
C GLN A 566 26.71 -12.72 4.42
N ARG A 567 25.92 -13.26 3.48
CA ARG A 567 25.94 -14.69 3.12
C ARG A 567 27.27 -15.10 2.48
N LEU A 568 27.93 -14.20 1.75
CA LEU A 568 29.22 -14.47 1.13
C LEU A 568 30.31 -14.67 2.19
N ASP A 569 30.29 -13.87 3.26
CA ASP A 569 31.21 -14.07 4.39
C ASP A 569 30.95 -15.41 5.09
N GLU A 570 29.67 -15.77 5.34
CA GLU A 570 29.32 -17.09 5.87
C GLU A 570 29.84 -18.23 4.98
N PHE A 571 29.65 -18.11 3.66
CA PHE A 571 30.11 -19.08 2.68
C PHE A 571 31.64 -19.24 2.67
N ARG A 572 32.38 -18.12 2.78
CA ARG A 572 33.85 -18.13 2.94
C ARG A 572 34.25 -18.97 4.16
N TRP A 573 33.63 -18.76 5.31
CA TRP A 573 33.97 -19.52 6.52
C TRP A 573 33.57 -21.00 6.42
N MET A 574 32.46 -21.32 5.75
CA MET A 574 32.08 -22.72 5.47
C MET A 574 33.12 -23.45 4.63
N LEU A 575 33.75 -22.75 3.68
CA LEU A 575 34.85 -23.30 2.87
C LEU A 575 36.09 -23.58 3.71
N GLU A 576 36.42 -22.72 4.68
CA GLU A 576 37.53 -22.99 5.61
C GLU A 576 37.27 -24.22 6.50
N GLU A 577 36.03 -24.41 6.97
CA GLU A 577 35.65 -25.62 7.71
C GLU A 577 35.71 -26.89 6.85
N LEU A 578 35.35 -26.78 5.56
CA LEU A 578 35.49 -27.89 4.63
C LEU A 578 36.97 -28.24 4.43
N ARG A 579 37.85 -27.24 4.28
CA ARG A 579 39.30 -27.45 4.18
C ARG A 579 39.87 -28.15 5.41
N VAL A 580 39.44 -27.75 6.62
CA VAL A 580 39.82 -28.45 7.87
C VAL A 580 39.37 -29.91 7.82
N SER A 581 38.11 -30.16 7.48
CA SER A 581 37.53 -31.52 7.44
C SER A 581 38.27 -32.45 6.47
N VAL A 582 38.67 -31.93 5.31
CA VAL A 582 39.33 -32.69 4.24
C VAL A 582 40.81 -32.95 4.57
N PHE A 583 41.55 -31.92 4.96
CA PHE A 583 43.01 -31.99 5.07
C PHE A 583 43.52 -32.34 6.47
N ALA A 584 42.79 -31.95 7.51
CA ALA A 584 43.20 -32.11 8.91
C ALA A 584 42.01 -32.51 9.82
N PRO A 585 41.41 -33.70 9.63
CA PRO A 585 40.27 -34.16 10.43
C PRO A 585 40.56 -34.26 11.94
N GLU A 586 41.84 -34.35 12.34
CA GLU A 586 42.27 -34.26 13.74
C GLU A 586 42.08 -32.87 14.36
N VAL A 587 41.87 -31.85 13.54
CA VAL A 587 41.59 -30.48 13.96
C VAL A 587 40.08 -30.31 14.05
N ARG A 588 39.57 -30.07 15.26
CA ARG A 588 38.12 -29.99 15.52
C ARG A 588 37.46 -28.83 14.77
N THR A 589 36.50 -29.11 13.88
CA THR A 589 35.70 -28.09 13.18
C THR A 589 34.79 -27.31 14.13
N ALA A 590 34.56 -26.01 13.89
CA ALA A 590 33.59 -25.24 14.69
C ALA A 590 32.14 -25.68 14.41
N PHE A 591 31.86 -26.04 13.15
CA PHE A 591 30.60 -26.63 12.72
C PHE A 591 30.83 -27.60 11.56
N PRO A 592 29.95 -28.59 11.35
CA PRO A 592 30.14 -29.56 10.27
C PRO A 592 29.97 -28.88 8.90
N SER A 593 30.95 -29.03 8.02
CA SER A 593 30.89 -28.57 6.62
C SER A 593 31.18 -29.74 5.68
N SER A 594 30.48 -29.80 4.56
CA SER A 594 30.62 -30.85 3.53
C SER A 594 30.26 -30.26 2.17
N THR A 595 30.69 -30.88 1.07
CA THR A 595 30.34 -30.45 -0.29
C THR A 595 28.83 -30.31 -0.50
N LYS A 596 28.04 -31.27 0.00
CA LYS A 596 26.56 -31.19 -0.04
C LYS A 596 25.98 -29.99 0.73
N ARG A 597 26.65 -29.56 1.81
CA ARG A 597 26.23 -28.37 2.58
C ARG A 597 26.62 -27.09 1.86
N MET A 598 27.80 -27.04 1.26
CA MET A 598 28.23 -25.93 0.41
C MET A 598 27.25 -25.74 -0.76
N GLU A 599 26.90 -26.83 -1.45
CA GLU A 599 25.95 -26.81 -2.56
C GLU A 599 24.57 -26.30 -2.14
N ARG A 600 24.02 -26.83 -1.05
CA ARG A 600 22.72 -26.39 -0.53
C ARG A 600 22.73 -24.91 -0.16
N PHE A 601 23.78 -24.45 0.52
CA PHE A 601 23.90 -23.04 0.92
C PHE A 601 24.04 -22.12 -0.29
N ALA A 602 24.86 -22.52 -1.26
CA ALA A 602 25.07 -21.76 -2.48
C ALA A 602 23.78 -21.64 -3.30
N LYS A 603 23.04 -22.75 -3.50
CA LYS A 603 21.73 -22.75 -4.16
C LYS A 603 20.71 -21.90 -3.42
N GLN A 604 20.72 -21.92 -2.09
CA GLN A 604 19.75 -21.16 -1.30
C GLN A 604 19.97 -19.64 -1.39
N HIS A 605 21.23 -19.18 -1.49
CA HIS A 605 21.58 -17.78 -1.33
C HIS A 605 22.12 -17.10 -2.59
N PHE A 606 22.53 -17.86 -3.60
CA PHE A 606 23.18 -17.34 -4.80
C PHE A 606 22.68 -18.01 -6.10
N GLU A 607 21.49 -18.63 -6.10
CA GLU A 607 20.96 -19.42 -7.25
C GLU A 607 21.08 -18.68 -8.59
N GLN A 608 20.65 -17.43 -8.61
CA GLN A 608 20.64 -16.61 -9.83
C GLN A 608 22.06 -16.33 -10.34
N HIS A 609 23.01 -16.11 -9.43
CA HIS A 609 24.41 -15.91 -9.78
C HIS A 609 25.07 -17.21 -10.24
N LEU A 610 24.74 -18.34 -9.63
CA LEU A 610 25.26 -19.65 -10.02
C LEU A 610 24.80 -20.06 -11.41
N LEU A 611 23.51 -19.85 -11.74
CA LEU A 611 22.98 -20.10 -13.09
C LEU A 611 23.68 -19.24 -14.14
N ALA A 612 23.94 -17.96 -13.83
CA ALA A 612 24.66 -17.08 -14.74
C ALA A 612 26.12 -17.53 -14.96
N LEU A 613 26.77 -18.06 -13.92
CA LEU A 613 28.13 -18.59 -13.98
C LEU A 613 28.23 -19.93 -14.73
N GLU A 614 27.16 -20.71 -14.83
CA GLU A 614 27.09 -21.93 -15.65
C GLU A 614 26.87 -21.64 -17.14
N THR A 615 26.30 -20.47 -17.47
CA THR A 615 25.99 -20.05 -18.85
C THR A 615 27.07 -19.18 -19.51
N ALA A 616 28.07 -18.72 -18.75
CA ALA A 616 29.19 -17.88 -19.20
C ALA A 616 30.47 -18.71 -19.32
#